data_AF-A0A7C1R4U6-F1
#
_entry.id   AF-A0A7C1R4U6-F1
#
_cell.length_a   1.000
_cell.length_b   1.000
_cell.length_c   1.000
_cell.angle_alpha   90.00
_cell.angle_beta   90.00
_cell.angle_gamma   90.00
#
_symmetry.space_group_name_H-M   'P 1'
#
loop_
_entity.id
_entity.type
_entity.pdbx_description
1 polymer ?
#
loop_
_entity_poly.entity_id
_entity_poly.type
_entity_poly.pdbx_seq_one_letter_code
_entity_poly.pdbx_strand_id
1 'polypeptide(L)'
;MIFEDMKRFSICIKEIRPMSKSGVKESLSFLLRILKLLRFRHKAAVLAAVMLGMILLPPLHSFARQQYPGEHWKKTSRPEALGWSSEKLQLAKEQFEKIGSAAVVIVVDGLILDEWGDTSRRFRAHSMRKSLLNAIFGIHVHEGHIDLEATLEELGIDDNEPLTASEKQATIRHLLKGRSGIYLPALYLGGSFDNPARGSHLPGTFFHYNNWDFNVLGTIFEQETGTKLFEEFKRRIA
;
A
#
# COMPACT_ATOMS: atom_id res chain seq x y z
N MET A 1 31.42 -19.83 -6.67
CA MET A 1 32.04 -18.51 -6.96
C MET A 1 31.04 -17.61 -7.69
N ILE A 2 29.85 -17.40 -7.11
CA ILE A 2 28.78 -16.52 -7.64
C ILE A 2 27.97 -16.02 -6.42
N PHE A 3 28.64 -15.41 -5.44
CA PHE A 3 27.95 -14.85 -4.26
C PHE A 3 28.55 -13.52 -3.76
N GLU A 4 29.43 -12.89 -4.53
CA GLU A 4 30.10 -11.64 -4.12
C GLU A 4 29.60 -10.35 -4.79
N ASP A 5 28.77 -10.41 -5.83
CA ASP A 5 28.43 -9.21 -6.63
C ASP A 5 27.08 -8.53 -6.33
N MET A 6 26.34 -8.96 -5.30
CA MET A 6 25.07 -8.30 -4.91
C MET A 6 25.22 -7.17 -3.88
N LYS A 7 26.45 -6.70 -3.59
CA LYS A 7 26.71 -5.64 -2.60
C LYS A 7 26.85 -4.21 -3.16
N ARG A 8 26.52 -3.94 -4.44
CA ARG A 8 26.81 -2.63 -5.06
C ARG A 8 25.65 -1.91 -5.78
N PHE A 9 24.42 -2.07 -5.33
CA PHE A 9 23.33 -1.14 -5.70
C PHE A 9 22.65 -0.55 -4.47
N SER A 10 23.41 0.24 -3.72
CA SER A 10 22.82 1.28 -2.86
C SER A 10 22.46 2.46 -3.76
N ILE A 11 21.23 2.48 -4.26
CA ILE A 11 20.66 3.67 -4.89
C ILE A 11 20.39 4.65 -3.74
N CYS A 12 21.33 5.57 -3.55
CA CYS A 12 21.15 6.75 -2.73
C CYS A 12 20.00 7.56 -3.33
N ILE A 13 18.81 7.44 -2.72
CA ILE A 13 17.71 8.38 -2.96
C ILE A 13 18.18 9.71 -2.38
N LYS A 14 18.82 10.53 -3.24
CA LYS A 14 19.00 11.95 -2.96
C LYS A 14 17.60 12.52 -2.78
N GLU A 15 17.32 13.01 -1.57
CA GLU A 15 16.11 13.77 -1.25
C GLU A 15 15.77 14.73 -2.40
N ILE A 16 14.62 14.51 -3.02
CA ILE A 16 14.00 15.49 -3.89
C ILE A 16 13.55 16.62 -2.96
N ARG A 17 14.38 17.66 -2.84
CA ARG A 17 13.99 18.88 -2.16
C ARG A 17 12.75 19.45 -2.87
N PRO A 18 11.68 19.79 -2.15
CA PRO A 18 10.55 20.48 -2.75
C PRO A 18 11.03 21.82 -3.33
N MET A 19 10.50 22.17 -4.51
CA MET A 19 10.77 23.43 -5.18
C MET A 19 10.66 24.61 -4.21
N SER A 20 11.62 25.53 -4.36
CA SER A 20 11.82 26.65 -3.45
C SER A 20 10.56 27.49 -3.24
N LYS A 21 10.28 27.86 -1.98
CA LYS A 21 9.20 28.79 -1.56
C LYS A 21 9.40 30.24 -2.05
N SER A 22 10.25 30.49 -3.06
CA SER A 22 10.61 31.83 -3.54
C SER A 22 9.43 32.57 -4.17
N GLY A 23 8.62 31.89 -4.99
CA GLY A 23 7.51 32.53 -5.72
C GLY A 23 6.41 33.12 -4.83
N VAL A 24 6.14 32.50 -3.67
CA VAL A 24 5.10 32.98 -2.73
C VAL A 24 5.56 34.24 -1.99
N LYS A 25 6.85 34.31 -1.61
CA LYS A 25 7.40 35.48 -0.92
C LYS A 25 7.46 36.71 -1.82
N GLU A 26 7.82 36.54 -3.09
CA GLU A 26 7.87 37.64 -4.05
C GLU A 26 6.47 38.21 -4.33
N SER A 27 5.46 37.36 -4.51
CA SER A 27 4.07 37.76 -4.74
C SER A 27 3.48 38.53 -3.54
N LEU A 28 3.72 38.07 -2.30
CA LEU A 28 3.29 38.79 -1.10
C LEU A 28 3.95 40.17 -0.98
N SER A 29 5.25 40.26 -1.31
CA SER A 29 6.00 41.51 -1.23
C SER A 29 5.49 42.55 -2.23
N PHE A 30 5.08 42.10 -3.42
CA PHE A 30 4.49 42.94 -4.46
C PHE A 30 3.11 43.46 -4.05
N LEU A 31 2.25 42.58 -3.51
CA LEU A 31 0.92 42.95 -3.02
C LEU A 31 0.98 43.98 -1.87
N LEU A 32 1.92 43.80 -0.94
CA LEU A 32 2.15 44.72 0.18
C LEU A 32 2.65 46.11 -0.29
N ARG A 33 3.44 46.17 -1.36
CA ARG A 33 3.88 47.44 -1.97
C ARG A 33 2.71 48.20 -2.63
N ILE A 34 1.84 47.49 -3.35
CA ILE A 34 0.64 48.08 -3.95
C ILE A 34 -0.31 48.62 -2.87
N LEU A 35 -0.55 47.85 -1.80
CA LEU A 35 -1.40 48.25 -0.67
C LEU A 35 -0.86 49.46 0.11
N LYS A 36 0.45 49.72 0.08
CA LYS A 36 1.06 50.92 0.68
C LYS A 36 0.81 52.19 -0.16
N LEU A 37 0.72 52.08 -1.49
CA LEU A 37 0.56 53.20 -2.43
C LEU A 37 -0.89 53.67 -2.61
N LEU A 38 -1.87 52.86 -2.22
CA LEU A 38 -3.30 53.21 -2.31
C LEU A 38 -3.72 54.18 -1.19
N ARG A 39 -4.50 55.22 -1.51
CA ARG A 39 -5.15 56.06 -0.48
C ARG A 39 -6.10 55.23 0.38
N PHE A 40 -6.21 55.52 1.68
CA PHE A 40 -6.94 54.71 2.67
C PHE A 40 -8.37 54.31 2.24
N ARG A 41 -9.07 55.22 1.55
CA ARG A 41 -10.44 55.01 1.03
C ARG A 41 -10.54 53.95 -0.09
N HIS A 42 -9.43 53.62 -0.77
CA HIS A 42 -9.37 52.59 -1.81
C HIS A 42 -8.75 51.28 -1.31
N LYS A 43 -8.09 51.28 -0.14
CA LYS A 43 -7.52 50.05 0.44
C LYS A 43 -8.60 49.04 0.81
N ALA A 44 -9.71 49.49 1.37
CA ALA A 44 -10.84 48.62 1.70
C ALA A 44 -11.48 47.99 0.46
N ALA A 45 -11.66 48.77 -0.62
CA ALA A 45 -12.22 48.27 -1.88
C ALA A 45 -11.29 47.27 -2.59
N VAL A 46 -9.97 47.52 -2.60
CA VAL A 46 -8.99 46.60 -3.18
C VAL A 46 -8.86 45.33 -2.35
N LEU A 47 -8.87 45.43 -1.01
CA LEU A 47 -8.85 44.25 -0.14
C LEU A 47 -10.11 43.41 -0.30
N ALA A 48 -11.28 44.05 -0.41
CA ALA A 48 -12.55 43.37 -0.68
C ALA A 48 -12.55 42.71 -2.06
N ALA A 49 -12.02 43.35 -3.10
CA ALA A 49 -11.91 42.77 -4.43
C ALA A 49 -10.92 41.59 -4.50
N VAL A 50 -9.81 41.64 -3.76
CA VAL A 50 -8.86 40.51 -3.67
C VAL A 50 -9.46 39.36 -2.88
N MET A 51 -10.14 39.63 -1.76
CA MET A 51 -10.84 38.60 -0.98
C MET A 51 -11.97 37.97 -1.79
N LEU A 52 -12.77 38.77 -2.49
CA LEU A 52 -13.82 38.29 -3.38
C LEU A 52 -13.25 37.50 -4.56
N GLY A 53 -12.11 37.92 -5.11
CA GLY A 53 -11.36 37.17 -6.12
C GLY A 53 -10.86 35.82 -5.59
N MET A 54 -10.36 35.74 -4.36
CA MET A 54 -9.95 34.48 -3.73
C MET A 54 -11.13 33.56 -3.38
N ILE A 55 -12.32 34.11 -3.15
CA ILE A 55 -13.57 33.36 -2.91
C ILE A 55 -14.18 32.87 -4.25
N LEU A 56 -14.02 33.64 -5.33
CA LEU A 56 -14.54 33.32 -6.67
C LEU A 56 -13.56 32.51 -7.54
N LEU A 57 -12.28 32.43 -7.16
CA LEU A 57 -11.34 31.47 -7.73
C LEU A 57 -11.74 30.09 -7.20
N PRO A 58 -12.27 29.17 -8.03
CA PRO A 58 -12.49 27.81 -7.58
C PRO A 58 -11.14 27.30 -7.06
N PRO A 59 -11.11 26.56 -5.93
CA PRO A 59 -9.88 25.98 -5.46
C PRO A 59 -9.27 25.20 -6.64
N LEU A 60 -8.08 25.60 -7.08
CA LEU A 60 -7.19 24.79 -7.94
C LEU A 60 -6.69 23.55 -7.17
N HIS A 61 -7.47 23.03 -6.24
CA HIS A 61 -7.47 21.61 -5.97
C HIS A 61 -8.38 21.04 -7.04
N SER A 62 -7.79 20.83 -8.23
CA SER A 62 -8.25 19.72 -9.05
C SER A 62 -8.14 18.51 -8.12
N PHE A 63 -9.24 18.16 -7.45
CA PHE A 63 -9.46 16.79 -7.07
C PHE A 63 -9.43 16.07 -8.41
N ALA A 64 -8.23 15.67 -8.84
CA ALA A 64 -8.08 14.69 -9.89
C ALA A 64 -9.01 13.58 -9.45
N ARG A 65 -10.13 13.45 -10.16
CA ARG A 65 -11.20 12.52 -9.80
C ARG A 65 -10.51 11.17 -9.69
N GLN A 66 -10.37 10.65 -8.48
CA GLN A 66 -9.68 9.40 -8.25
C GLN A 66 -10.38 8.36 -9.12
N GLN A 67 -9.69 7.94 -10.18
CA GLN A 67 -10.28 7.05 -11.14
C GLN A 67 -10.18 5.65 -10.55
N TYR A 68 -11.30 4.96 -10.46
CA TYR A 68 -11.30 3.54 -10.14
C TYR A 68 -11.51 2.77 -11.44
N PRO A 69 -10.91 1.58 -11.59
CA PRO A 69 -11.19 0.74 -12.73
C PRO A 69 -12.67 0.34 -12.75
N GLY A 70 -13.27 0.33 -13.94
CA GLY A 70 -14.53 -0.38 -14.18
C GLY A 70 -14.24 -1.85 -14.52
N GLU A 71 -15.14 -2.47 -15.29
CA GLU A 71 -14.91 -3.82 -15.83
C GLU A 71 -13.63 -3.88 -16.68
N HIS A 72 -13.30 -2.78 -17.36
CA HIS A 72 -12.05 -2.62 -18.08
C HIS A 72 -11.29 -1.40 -17.58
N TRP A 73 -9.97 -1.57 -17.47
CA TRP A 73 -9.06 -0.47 -17.15
C TRP A 73 -8.89 0.44 -18.37
N LYS A 74 -8.90 1.75 -18.13
CA LYS A 74 -8.57 2.73 -19.17
C LYS A 74 -7.05 2.89 -19.22
N LYS A 75 -6.47 2.76 -20.41
CA LYS A 75 -5.05 3.05 -20.68
C LYS A 75 -4.89 4.51 -21.13
N THR A 76 -3.87 5.20 -20.62
CA THR A 76 -3.52 6.54 -21.12
C THR A 76 -2.77 6.42 -22.44
N SER A 77 -3.03 7.35 -23.37
CA SER A 77 -2.28 7.49 -24.61
C SER A 77 -1.13 8.51 -24.51
N ARG A 78 -1.01 9.21 -23.37
CA ARG A 78 -0.05 10.27 -23.14
C ARG A 78 0.53 10.19 -21.72
N PRO A 79 1.58 9.38 -21.50
CA PRO A 79 2.29 9.29 -20.22
C PRO A 79 2.65 10.66 -19.61
N GLU A 80 3.03 11.63 -20.45
CA GLU A 80 3.45 12.96 -20.03
C GLU A 80 2.33 13.75 -19.38
N ALA A 81 1.07 13.47 -19.74
CA ALA A 81 -0.09 14.10 -19.10
C ALA A 81 -0.26 13.66 -17.63
N LEU A 82 0.33 12.52 -17.25
CA LEU A 82 0.39 12.02 -15.87
C LEU A 82 1.76 12.31 -15.20
N GLY A 83 2.63 13.08 -15.86
CA GLY A 83 3.97 13.39 -15.35
C GLY A 83 5.03 12.31 -15.59
N TRP A 84 4.77 11.35 -16.49
CA TRP A 84 5.71 10.27 -16.81
C TRP A 84 6.36 10.47 -18.18
N SER A 85 7.66 10.16 -18.31
CA SER A 85 8.39 10.27 -19.59
C SER A 85 8.26 8.99 -20.40
N SER A 86 7.76 9.10 -21.64
CA SER A 86 7.71 7.97 -22.57
C SER A 86 9.10 7.40 -22.87
N GLU A 87 10.15 8.23 -22.94
CA GLU A 87 11.51 7.73 -23.18
C GLU A 87 11.98 6.83 -22.02
N LYS A 88 11.69 7.21 -20.78
CA LYS A 88 12.05 6.39 -19.61
C LYS A 88 11.24 5.11 -19.52
N LEU A 89 9.96 5.14 -19.92
CA LEU A 89 9.14 3.92 -20.02
C LEU A 89 9.71 2.96 -21.06
N GLN A 90 10.16 3.47 -22.20
CA GLN A 90 10.80 2.66 -23.22
C GLN A 90 12.09 2.00 -22.71
N LEU A 91 12.94 2.73 -21.96
CA LEU A 91 14.12 2.15 -21.32
C LEU A 91 13.77 1.06 -20.30
N ALA A 92 12.71 1.25 -19.52
CA ALA A 92 12.24 0.24 -18.57
C ALA A 92 11.71 -1.02 -19.29
N LYS A 93 11.02 -0.85 -20.42
CA LYS A 93 10.59 -1.96 -21.28
C LYS A 93 11.78 -2.75 -21.82
N GLU A 94 12.82 -2.09 -22.29
CA GLU A 94 14.04 -2.77 -22.74
C GLU A 94 14.69 -3.59 -21.63
N GLN A 95 14.66 -3.12 -20.38
CA GLN A 95 15.14 -3.91 -19.24
C GLN A 95 14.24 -5.09 -18.94
N PHE A 96 12.92 -4.91 -19.00
CA PHE A 96 11.94 -5.98 -18.85
C PHE A 96 12.20 -7.14 -19.83
N GLU A 97 12.44 -6.84 -21.10
CA GLU A 97 12.75 -7.84 -22.12
C GLU A 97 14.09 -8.55 -21.83
N LYS A 98 15.11 -7.82 -21.36
CA LYS A 98 16.43 -8.39 -21.03
C LYS A 98 16.38 -9.38 -19.86
N ILE A 99 15.59 -9.10 -18.83
CA ILE A 99 15.48 -9.98 -17.66
C ILE A 99 14.50 -11.15 -17.87
N GLY A 100 13.77 -11.17 -18.99
CA GLY A 100 12.84 -12.25 -19.33
C GLY A 100 11.65 -12.35 -18.38
N SER A 101 11.16 -11.21 -17.87
CA SER A 101 9.96 -11.19 -17.01
C SER A 101 8.71 -11.57 -17.82
N ALA A 102 7.73 -12.20 -17.17
CA ALA A 102 6.55 -12.71 -17.87
C ALA A 102 5.52 -11.62 -18.22
N ALA A 103 5.31 -10.66 -17.31
CA ALA A 103 4.33 -9.59 -17.47
C ALA A 103 4.60 -8.43 -16.50
N VAL A 104 4.15 -7.23 -16.86
CA VAL A 104 4.06 -6.08 -15.95
C VAL A 104 2.85 -5.22 -16.32
N VAL A 105 2.19 -4.66 -15.30
CA VAL A 105 1.15 -3.63 -15.45
C VAL A 105 1.55 -2.47 -14.56
N ILE A 106 1.60 -1.25 -15.11
CA ILE A 106 1.93 -0.03 -14.39
C ILE A 106 0.68 0.82 -14.30
N VAL A 107 0.21 1.07 -13.09
CA VAL A 107 -1.00 1.84 -12.83
C VAL A 107 -0.66 3.16 -12.13
N VAL A 108 -1.21 4.27 -12.65
CA VAL A 108 -1.07 5.62 -12.09
C VAL A 108 -2.42 6.30 -12.07
N ASP A 109 -2.84 6.81 -10.93
CA ASP A 109 -4.13 7.51 -10.72
C ASP A 109 -5.35 6.74 -11.27
N GLY A 110 -5.31 5.40 -11.22
CA GLY A 110 -6.38 4.54 -11.71
C GLY A 110 -6.39 4.25 -13.21
N LEU A 111 -5.36 4.68 -13.93
CA LEU A 111 -5.16 4.42 -15.36
C LEU A 111 -4.00 3.45 -15.54
N ILE A 112 -4.09 2.58 -16.55
CA ILE A 112 -2.91 1.87 -17.04
C ILE A 112 -2.02 2.91 -17.71
N LEU A 113 -0.84 3.14 -17.14
CA LEU A 113 0.22 3.94 -17.73
C LEU A 113 0.85 3.17 -18.88
N ASP A 114 1.29 1.95 -18.59
CA ASP A 114 1.79 1.00 -19.58
C ASP A 114 1.71 -0.43 -19.07
N GLU A 115 1.85 -1.39 -19.97
CA GLU A 115 1.80 -2.82 -19.66
C GLU A 115 2.58 -3.62 -20.71
N TRP A 116 3.34 -4.63 -20.29
CA TRP A 116 4.19 -5.44 -21.17
C TRP A 116 4.07 -6.92 -20.82
N GLY A 117 4.36 -7.80 -21.80
CA GLY A 117 4.25 -9.24 -21.64
C GLY A 117 2.81 -9.77 -21.65
N ASP A 118 2.61 -10.95 -21.07
CA ASP A 118 1.30 -11.62 -21.04
C ASP A 118 0.53 -11.29 -19.76
N THR A 119 -0.06 -10.08 -19.74
CA THR A 119 -0.80 -9.55 -18.58
C THR A 119 -2.15 -10.23 -18.36
N SER A 120 -2.60 -11.06 -19.30
CA SER A 120 -3.85 -11.82 -19.23
C SER A 120 -3.69 -13.22 -18.62
N ARG A 121 -2.45 -13.74 -18.61
CA ARG A 121 -2.16 -15.08 -18.11
C ARG A 121 -2.38 -15.20 -16.61
N ARG A 122 -2.95 -16.34 -16.21
CA ARG A 122 -3.09 -16.71 -14.80
C ARG A 122 -1.75 -17.21 -14.26
N PHE A 123 -1.26 -16.58 -13.20
CA PHE A 123 -0.08 -16.99 -12.46
C PHE A 123 -0.48 -17.51 -11.07
N ARG A 124 0.36 -18.37 -10.49
CA ARG A 124 0.22 -18.74 -9.08
C ARG A 124 0.56 -17.53 -8.22
N ALA A 125 -0.37 -17.09 -7.37
CA ALA A 125 -0.18 -15.91 -6.54
C ALA A 125 0.90 -16.09 -5.45
N HIS A 126 1.21 -17.33 -5.05
CA HIS A 126 2.18 -17.62 -3.98
C HIS A 126 1.94 -16.73 -2.75
N SER A 127 2.98 -16.07 -2.23
CA SER A 127 2.88 -15.21 -1.03
C SER A 127 2.10 -13.92 -1.26
N MET A 128 1.80 -13.53 -2.50
CA MET A 128 0.90 -12.38 -2.77
C MET A 128 -0.50 -12.61 -2.18
N ARG A 129 -0.91 -13.88 -2.00
CA ARG A 129 -2.18 -14.24 -1.36
C ARG A 129 -2.36 -13.61 0.02
N LYS A 130 -1.27 -13.35 0.75
CA LYS A 130 -1.31 -12.80 2.11
C LYS A 130 -1.81 -11.35 2.13
N SER A 131 -1.39 -10.55 1.13
CA SER A 131 -1.90 -9.18 0.98
C SER A 131 -3.37 -9.16 0.58
N LEU A 132 -3.81 -10.10 -0.26
CA LEU A 132 -5.21 -10.28 -0.62
C LEU A 132 -6.06 -10.71 0.59
N LEU A 133 -5.52 -11.61 1.42
CA LEU A 133 -6.13 -12.00 2.70
C LEU A 133 -6.29 -10.79 3.63
N ASN A 134 -5.25 -9.96 3.78
CA ASN A 134 -5.33 -8.75 4.59
C ASN A 134 -6.42 -7.77 4.09
N ALA A 135 -6.61 -7.67 2.77
CA ALA A 135 -7.63 -6.80 2.19
C ALA A 135 -9.05 -7.25 2.57
N ILE A 136 -9.36 -8.55 2.48
CA ILE A 136 -10.67 -9.06 2.88
C ILE A 136 -10.87 -8.98 4.40
N PHE A 137 -9.84 -9.22 5.22
CA PHE A 137 -9.89 -8.96 6.66
C PHE A 137 -10.26 -7.51 6.96
N GLY A 138 -9.66 -6.55 6.26
CA GLY A 138 -9.95 -5.12 6.46
C GLY A 138 -11.43 -4.75 6.29
N ILE A 139 -12.11 -5.40 5.35
CA ILE A 139 -13.55 -5.25 5.14
C ILE A 139 -14.33 -5.74 6.37
N HIS A 140 -14.06 -6.97 6.83
CA HIS A 140 -14.78 -7.58 7.94
C HIS A 140 -14.47 -6.93 9.30
N VAL A 141 -13.25 -6.39 9.48
CA VAL A 141 -12.91 -5.56 10.65
C VAL A 141 -13.72 -4.27 10.64
N HIS A 142 -13.81 -3.60 9.48
CA HIS A 142 -14.60 -2.36 9.36
C HIS A 142 -16.09 -2.60 9.65
N GLU A 143 -16.62 -3.74 9.24
CA GLU A 143 -18.01 -4.15 9.47
C GLU A 143 -18.26 -4.68 10.89
N GLY A 144 -17.23 -4.84 11.71
CA GLY A 144 -17.33 -5.35 13.09
C GLY A 144 -17.52 -6.86 13.20
N HIS A 145 -17.32 -7.61 12.12
CA HIS A 145 -17.36 -9.08 12.12
C HIS A 145 -16.09 -9.70 12.73
N ILE A 146 -14.96 -8.99 12.68
CA ILE A 146 -13.67 -9.49 13.19
C ILE A 146 -13.09 -8.46 14.17
N ASP A 147 -12.82 -8.90 15.40
CA ASP A 147 -12.04 -8.13 16.37
C ASP A 147 -10.55 -8.45 16.24
N LEU A 148 -9.75 -7.44 15.91
CA LEU A 148 -8.30 -7.59 15.76
C LEU A 148 -7.58 -7.90 17.08
N GLU A 149 -8.18 -7.60 18.22
CA GLU A 149 -7.60 -7.84 19.54
C GLU A 149 -7.97 -9.22 20.11
N ALA A 150 -8.89 -9.95 19.47
CA ALA A 150 -9.22 -11.32 19.86
C ALA A 150 -7.96 -12.20 19.85
N THR A 151 -7.71 -12.86 20.97
CA THR A 151 -6.59 -13.78 21.17
C THR A 151 -6.90 -15.16 20.62
N LEU A 152 -5.86 -15.94 20.30
CA LEU A 152 -6.03 -17.35 19.93
C LEU A 152 -6.73 -18.15 21.05
N GLU A 153 -6.51 -17.79 22.32
CA GLU A 153 -7.21 -18.39 23.46
C GLU A 153 -8.73 -18.14 23.41
N GLU A 154 -9.15 -16.89 23.27
CA GLU A 154 -10.57 -16.51 23.19
C GLU A 154 -11.26 -17.14 21.98
N LEU A 155 -10.53 -17.27 20.87
CA LEU A 155 -11.00 -17.89 19.63
C LEU A 155 -11.01 -19.42 19.68
N GLY A 156 -10.42 -20.04 20.72
CA GLY A 156 -10.31 -21.49 20.83
C GLY A 156 -9.38 -22.13 19.78
N ILE A 157 -8.41 -21.37 19.28
CA ILE A 157 -7.48 -21.83 18.23
C ILE A 157 -6.29 -22.56 18.85
N ASP A 158 -5.96 -23.72 18.30
CA ASP A 158 -4.81 -24.54 18.66
C ASP A 158 -4.26 -25.28 17.42
N ASP A 159 -3.18 -26.05 17.58
CA ASP A 159 -2.61 -26.89 16.52
C ASP A 159 -2.38 -28.33 17.04
N ASN A 160 -1.94 -29.24 16.17
CA ASN A 160 -1.57 -30.62 16.52
C ASN A 160 -0.41 -30.65 17.53
N GLU A 161 0.56 -29.76 17.38
CA GLU A 161 1.49 -29.43 18.45
C GLU A 161 0.86 -28.31 19.28
N PRO A 162 0.43 -28.59 20.53
CA PRO A 162 -0.37 -27.62 21.28
C PRO A 162 0.38 -26.31 21.50
N LEU A 163 -0.33 -25.20 21.35
CA LEU A 163 0.18 -23.87 21.66
C LEU A 163 0.41 -23.72 23.17
N THR A 164 1.51 -23.07 23.54
CA THR A 164 1.79 -22.69 24.93
C THR A 164 0.83 -21.60 25.40
N ALA A 165 0.68 -21.43 26.71
CA ALA A 165 -0.13 -20.36 27.27
C ALA A 165 0.27 -18.97 26.76
N SER A 166 1.58 -18.72 26.55
CA SER A 166 2.07 -17.46 26.00
C SER A 166 1.75 -17.29 24.51
N GLU A 167 1.82 -18.35 23.72
CA GLU A 167 1.48 -18.31 22.29
C GLU A 167 -0.02 -18.07 22.08
N LYS A 168 -0.87 -18.62 22.96
CA LYS A 168 -2.32 -18.42 22.94
C LYS A 168 -2.74 -16.96 23.16
N GLN A 169 -1.88 -16.11 23.71
CA GLN A 169 -2.11 -14.67 23.84
C GLN A 169 -1.81 -13.88 22.55
N ALA A 170 -1.38 -14.54 21.47
CA ALA A 170 -1.28 -13.87 20.18
C ALA A 170 -2.67 -13.45 19.69
N THR A 171 -2.80 -12.23 19.15
CA THR A 171 -4.06 -11.72 18.63
C THR A 171 -4.12 -11.86 17.11
N ILE A 172 -5.32 -11.72 16.53
CA ILE A 172 -5.48 -11.64 15.06
C ILE A 172 -4.55 -10.57 14.47
N ARG A 173 -4.41 -9.41 15.13
CA ARG A 173 -3.47 -8.36 14.72
C ARG A 173 -2.02 -8.84 14.68
N HIS A 174 -1.58 -9.66 15.63
CA HIS A 174 -0.23 -10.19 15.66
C HIS A 174 0.02 -11.12 14.46
N LEU A 175 -0.93 -12.00 14.13
CA LEU A 175 -0.85 -12.90 12.98
C LEU A 175 -0.76 -12.13 11.66
N LEU A 176 -1.66 -11.16 11.43
CA LEU A 176 -1.68 -10.34 10.21
C LEU A 176 -0.37 -9.57 9.99
N LYS A 177 0.38 -9.32 11.08
CA LYS A 177 1.67 -8.62 11.07
C LYS A 177 2.88 -9.54 11.04
N GLY A 178 2.72 -10.87 11.11
CA GLY A 178 3.84 -11.81 11.25
C GLY A 178 4.60 -11.62 12.57
N ARG A 179 3.86 -11.44 13.68
CA ARG A 179 4.39 -11.11 15.01
C ARG A 179 3.79 -11.95 16.12
N SER A 180 3.32 -13.15 15.83
CA SER A 180 2.67 -14.00 16.83
C SER A 180 3.62 -14.51 17.92
N GLY A 181 4.91 -14.67 17.60
CA GLY A 181 5.84 -15.42 18.45
C GLY A 181 5.70 -16.94 18.31
N ILE A 182 4.89 -17.42 17.36
CA ILE A 182 4.66 -18.84 17.09
C ILE A 182 5.60 -19.28 15.96
N TYR A 183 6.42 -20.28 16.26
CA TYR A 183 7.46 -20.79 15.35
C TYR A 183 7.26 -22.25 14.96
N LEU A 184 6.02 -22.73 15.07
CA LEU A 184 5.64 -24.08 14.68
C LEU A 184 5.83 -24.30 13.16
N PRO A 185 6.09 -25.54 12.73
CA PRO A 185 6.13 -25.88 11.31
C PRO A 185 4.82 -25.51 10.60
N ALA A 186 4.92 -24.98 9.38
CA ALA A 186 3.76 -24.63 8.56
C ALA A 186 3.72 -25.40 7.24
N LEU A 187 2.52 -25.67 6.74
CA LEU A 187 2.33 -26.15 5.37
C LEU A 187 2.89 -25.12 4.37
N TYR A 188 3.52 -25.62 3.31
CA TYR A 188 4.26 -24.83 2.31
C TYR A 188 5.45 -24.04 2.91
N LEU A 189 6.29 -24.67 3.75
CA LEU A 189 7.62 -24.11 4.04
C LEU A 189 8.46 -24.08 2.75
N GLY A 190 8.77 -22.87 2.26
CA GLY A 190 9.64 -22.66 1.10
C GLY A 190 11.14 -22.75 1.42
N GLY A 191 11.54 -23.57 2.40
CA GLY A 191 12.92 -23.70 2.88
C GLY A 191 13.02 -23.66 4.42
N SER A 192 14.18 -24.04 4.98
CA SER A 192 14.47 -23.86 6.41
C SER A 192 14.67 -22.37 6.67
N PHE A 193 13.65 -21.71 7.17
CA PHE A 193 13.89 -20.48 7.90
C PHE A 193 14.50 -20.89 9.25
N ASP A 194 15.62 -20.26 9.63
CA ASP A 194 16.14 -20.34 10.99
C ASP A 194 15.09 -19.72 11.91
N ASN A 195 14.12 -20.54 12.30
CA ASN A 195 13.08 -20.13 13.23
C ASN A 195 13.75 -19.79 14.56
N PRO A 196 13.39 -18.67 15.19
CA PRO A 196 13.81 -18.42 16.56
C PRO A 196 13.38 -19.57 17.46
N ALA A 197 14.09 -19.74 18.58
CA ALA A 197 13.72 -20.74 19.57
C ALA A 197 12.27 -20.50 20.04
N ARG A 198 11.48 -21.56 20.18
CA ARG A 198 10.09 -21.46 20.66
C ARG A 198 10.04 -20.77 22.03
N GLY A 199 9.16 -19.78 22.17
CA GLY A 199 9.06 -18.97 23.39
C GLY A 199 10.13 -17.89 23.59
N SER A 200 11.04 -17.69 22.61
CA SER A 200 12.08 -16.63 22.70
C SER A 200 11.52 -15.21 22.60
N HIS A 201 10.32 -15.04 22.05
CA HIS A 201 9.68 -13.75 21.88
C HIS A 201 8.20 -13.82 22.26
N LEU A 202 7.73 -12.80 22.99
CA LEU A 202 6.31 -12.65 23.30
C LEU A 202 5.53 -12.16 22.07
N PRO A 203 4.22 -12.44 21.98
CA PRO A 203 3.38 -11.91 20.90
C PRO A 203 3.52 -10.39 20.76
N GLY A 204 3.59 -9.91 19.52
CA GLY A 204 3.69 -8.48 19.18
C GLY A 204 5.11 -7.88 19.25
N THR A 205 6.06 -8.56 19.90
CA THR A 205 7.39 -7.99 20.21
C THR A 205 8.45 -8.19 19.12
N PHE A 206 8.29 -9.20 18.25
CA PHE A 206 9.27 -9.53 17.23
C PHE A 206 8.59 -9.87 15.90
N PHE A 207 9.12 -9.32 14.81
CA PHE A 207 8.67 -9.65 13.46
C PHE A 207 9.43 -10.85 12.92
N HIS A 208 8.70 -11.90 12.57
CA HIS A 208 9.24 -13.07 11.90
C HIS A 208 8.27 -13.51 10.81
N TYR A 209 8.74 -13.48 9.56
CA TYR A 209 7.94 -13.97 8.45
C TYR A 209 7.82 -15.50 8.55
N ASN A 210 6.62 -15.98 8.86
CA ASN A 210 6.32 -17.40 8.99
C ASN A 210 4.98 -17.70 8.30
N ASN A 211 4.85 -18.86 7.67
CA ASN A 211 3.59 -19.23 7.00
C ASN A 211 2.50 -19.69 7.97
N TRP A 212 2.85 -20.02 9.21
CA TRP A 212 1.90 -20.50 10.21
C TRP A 212 0.84 -19.43 10.48
N ASP A 213 1.28 -18.20 10.79
CA ASP A 213 0.41 -17.04 11.03
C ASP A 213 -0.61 -16.83 9.90
N PHE A 214 -0.16 -16.91 8.65
CA PHE A 214 -1.02 -16.67 7.50
C PHE A 214 -1.88 -17.86 7.08
N ASN A 215 -1.57 -19.07 7.56
CA ASN A 215 -2.39 -20.25 7.30
C ASN A 215 -3.56 -20.31 8.28
N VAL A 216 -3.30 -20.07 9.58
CA VAL A 216 -4.34 -20.09 10.61
C VAL A 216 -5.37 -18.98 10.42
N LEU A 217 -4.97 -17.84 9.83
CA LEU A 217 -5.88 -16.74 9.49
C LEU A 217 -7.01 -17.16 8.54
N GLY A 218 -6.81 -18.20 7.71
CA GLY A 218 -7.90 -18.73 6.89
C GLY A 218 -9.00 -19.38 7.73
N THR A 219 -8.60 -20.18 8.73
CA THR A 219 -9.53 -20.80 9.69
C THR A 219 -10.26 -19.76 10.52
N ILE A 220 -9.52 -18.80 11.07
CA ILE A 220 -10.08 -17.71 11.90
C ILE A 220 -11.08 -16.90 11.07
N PHE A 221 -10.75 -16.57 9.81
CA PHE A 221 -11.66 -15.83 8.95
C PHE A 221 -13.01 -16.54 8.80
N GLU A 222 -13.00 -17.83 8.44
CA GLU A 222 -14.27 -18.56 8.24
C GLU A 222 -15.06 -18.74 9.53
N GLN A 223 -14.38 -18.89 10.67
CA GLN A 223 -14.99 -18.97 11.99
C GLN A 223 -15.74 -17.68 12.33
N GLU A 224 -15.04 -16.54 12.25
CA GLU A 224 -15.58 -15.26 12.72
C GLU A 224 -16.61 -14.67 11.77
N THR A 225 -16.51 -14.94 10.46
CA THR A 225 -17.48 -14.40 9.49
C THR A 225 -18.62 -15.37 9.17
N GLY A 226 -18.47 -16.66 9.46
CA GLY A 226 -19.41 -17.71 9.05
C GLY A 226 -19.46 -17.96 7.54
N THR A 227 -18.55 -17.37 6.75
CA THR A 227 -18.50 -17.50 5.28
C THR A 227 -17.25 -18.23 4.82
N LYS A 228 -17.32 -18.91 3.67
CA LYS A 228 -16.13 -19.51 3.05
C LYS A 228 -15.22 -18.44 2.45
N LEU A 229 -13.93 -18.48 2.82
CA LEU A 229 -12.96 -17.42 2.48
C LEU A 229 -12.88 -17.15 0.98
N PHE A 230 -12.82 -18.20 0.15
CA PHE A 230 -12.69 -18.03 -1.29
C PHE A 230 -13.97 -17.51 -1.96
N GLU A 231 -15.14 -17.91 -1.47
CA GLU A 231 -16.41 -17.40 -1.96
C GLU A 231 -16.61 -15.93 -1.55
N GLU A 232 -16.20 -15.57 -0.33
CA GLU A 232 -16.23 -14.19 0.15
C GLU A 232 -15.28 -13.31 -0.65
N PHE A 233 -14.05 -13.78 -0.88
CA PHE A 233 -13.08 -13.07 -1.72
C PHE A 233 -13.61 -12.84 -3.13
N LYS A 234 -14.23 -13.86 -3.74
CA LYS A 234 -14.86 -13.75 -5.06
C LYS A 234 -16.02 -12.75 -5.06
N ARG A 235 -16.80 -12.67 -3.99
CA ARG A 235 -17.94 -11.75 -3.90
C ARG A 235 -17.50 -10.29 -3.69
N ARG A 236 -16.43 -10.07 -2.94
CA ARG A 236 -16.06 -8.74 -2.43
C ARG A 236 -14.89 -8.09 -3.14
N ILE A 237 -14.00 -8.87 -3.77
CA ILE A 237 -12.73 -8.37 -4.32
C ILE A 237 -12.49 -8.79 -5.78
N ALA A 238 -12.75 -10.06 -6.14
CA ALA A 238 -12.31 -10.64 -7.41
C ALA A 238 -13.25 -10.41 -8.60
#